data_AF-A0A1B0D3N1-F1
#
_entry.id   AF-A0A1B0D3N1-F1
#
_cell.length_a   1.000
_cell.length_b   1.000
_cell.length_c   1.000
_cell.angle_alpha   90.00
_cell.angle_beta   90.00
_cell.angle_gamma   90.00
#
_symmetry.space_group_name_H-M   'P 1'
#
loop_
_entity.id
_entity.type
_entity.pdbx_description
1 polymer ?
#
loop_
_entity_poly.entity_id
_entity_poly.type
_entity_poly.pdbx_seq_one_letter_code
_entity_poly.pdbx_strand_id
1 'polypeptide(L)'
;MPGLSDPVAFLKDFAAGGISAAVSKTAVAPIERVKLLLQVQHISKQIAPEQRYKGMVDCFVRIPREQGVLAYWRGNMANVIRYFPTQALNFAFKDKYKQVFLGGVDKHTQFWRYFVGNLASGGMAGATSLCFVYPLDFARTR
;
A
#
# COMPACT_ATOMS: atom_id res chain seq x y z
N MET A 1 7.44 6.31 -26.52
CA MET A 1 7.22 5.25 -25.50
C MET A 1 6.36 4.16 -26.16
N PRO A 2 6.93 3.01 -26.59
CA PRO A 2 6.21 2.06 -27.44
C PRO A 2 5.19 1.17 -26.71
N GLY A 3 5.23 1.09 -25.37
CA GLY A 3 4.41 0.14 -24.59
C GLY A 3 3.00 0.62 -24.22
N LEU A 4 2.68 1.90 -24.41
CA LEU A 4 1.33 2.45 -24.13
C LEU A 4 0.37 2.28 -25.31
N SER A 5 0.89 1.97 -26.49
CA SER A 5 0.10 1.85 -27.73
C SER A 5 -0.47 0.45 -27.95
N ASP A 6 0.04 -0.56 -27.23
CA ASP A 6 -0.43 -1.94 -27.29
C ASP A 6 -1.24 -2.28 -26.02
N PRO A 7 -2.59 -2.30 -26.10
CA PRO A 7 -3.44 -2.58 -24.96
C PRO A 7 -3.22 -3.99 -24.38
N VAL A 8 -2.72 -4.94 -25.18
CA VAL A 8 -2.46 -6.32 -24.75
C VAL A 8 -1.19 -6.39 -23.92
N ALA A 9 -0.12 -5.71 -24.34
CA ALA A 9 1.11 -5.61 -23.56
C ALA A 9 0.86 -4.93 -22.21
N PHE A 10 0.08 -3.84 -22.23
CA PHE A 10 -0.33 -3.15 -21.02
C PHE A 10 -1.10 -4.05 -20.05
N LEU A 11 -2.09 -4.80 -20.53
CA LEU A 11 -2.88 -5.68 -19.69
C LEU A 11 -2.04 -6.81 -19.07
N LYS A 12 -1.06 -7.33 -19.82
CA LYS A 12 -0.09 -8.32 -19.32
C LYS A 12 0.75 -7.75 -18.19
N ASP A 13 1.33 -6.56 -18.36
CA ASP A 13 2.14 -5.91 -17.33
C ASP A 13 1.31 -5.56 -16.08
N PHE A 14 0.08 -5.08 -16.29
CA PHE A 14 -0.85 -4.78 -15.20
C PHE A 14 -1.23 -6.04 -14.42
N ALA A 15 -1.57 -7.14 -15.11
CA ALA A 15 -1.91 -8.41 -14.48
C ALA A 15 -0.70 -9.03 -13.76
N ALA A 16 0.48 -9.03 -14.40
CA ALA A 16 1.71 -9.54 -13.80
C ALA A 16 2.09 -8.73 -12.54
N GLY A 17 1.99 -7.41 -12.60
CA GLY A 17 2.18 -6.53 -11.46
C GLY A 17 1.15 -6.78 -10.35
N GLY A 18 -0.12 -7.01 -10.71
CA GLY A 18 -1.20 -7.34 -9.78
C GLY A 18 -0.96 -8.64 -9.03
N ILE A 19 -0.64 -9.71 -9.76
CA ILE A 19 -0.36 -11.04 -9.20
C ILE A 19 0.90 -10.99 -8.33
N SER A 20 1.97 -10.35 -8.81
CA SER A 20 3.20 -10.18 -8.03
C SER A 20 2.93 -9.47 -6.69
N ALA A 21 2.19 -8.36 -6.72
CA ALA A 21 1.82 -7.64 -5.51
C ALA A 21 0.92 -8.45 -4.58
N ALA A 22 -0.04 -9.21 -5.13
CA ALA A 22 -0.92 -10.09 -4.36
C ALA A 22 -0.13 -11.17 -3.61
N VAL A 23 0.81 -11.82 -4.30
CA VAL A 23 1.70 -12.84 -3.71
C VAL A 23 2.58 -12.21 -2.63
N SER A 24 3.23 -11.07 -2.92
CA SER A 24 4.07 -10.39 -1.94
C SER A 24 3.28 -9.96 -0.70
N LYS A 25 2.08 -9.38 -0.87
CA LYS A 25 1.22 -8.97 0.26
C LYS A 25 0.74 -10.15 1.08
N THR A 26 0.41 -11.27 0.44
CA THR A 26 -0.01 -12.49 1.11
C THR A 26 1.13 -13.13 1.90
N ALA A 27 2.37 -13.09 1.37
CA ALA A 27 3.55 -13.58 2.08
C ALA A 27 3.87 -12.76 3.34
N VAL A 28 3.72 -11.43 3.29
CA VAL A 28 3.99 -10.55 4.44
C VAL A 28 2.79 -10.30 5.35
N ALA A 29 1.59 -10.80 5.01
CA ALA A 29 0.38 -10.58 5.78
C ALA A 29 0.49 -11.01 7.26
N PRO A 30 1.12 -12.15 7.63
CA PRO A 30 1.24 -12.56 9.03
C PRO A 30 2.02 -11.56 9.89
N ILE A 31 3.17 -11.09 9.40
CA ILE A 31 3.99 -10.11 10.13
C ILE A 31 3.33 -8.73 10.17
N GLU A 32 2.66 -8.33 9.09
CA GLU A 32 1.91 -7.08 9.03
C GLU A 32 0.73 -7.09 10.01
N ARG A 33 0.05 -8.23 10.17
CA ARG A 33 -1.01 -8.43 11.17
C ARG A 33 -0.50 -8.29 12.60
N VAL A 34 0.62 -8.93 12.93
CA VAL A 34 1.24 -8.82 14.27
C VAL A 34 1.66 -7.39 14.56
N LYS A 35 2.31 -6.72 13.60
CA LYS A 35 2.67 -5.30 13.72
C LYS A 35 1.44 -4.43 14.00
N LEU A 36 0.38 -4.59 13.22
CA LEU A 36 -0.85 -3.80 13.38
C LEU A 36 -1.48 -4.03 14.75
N LEU A 37 -1.61 -5.28 15.20
CA LEU A 37 -2.18 -5.61 16.51
C LEU A 37 -1.37 -4.94 17.63
N LEU A 38 -0.04 -5.02 17.60
CA LEU A 38 0.81 -4.37 18.60
C LEU A 38 0.71 -2.84 18.57
N GLN A 39 0.53 -2.24 17.40
CA GLN A 39 0.39 -0.78 17.26
C GLN A 39 -0.98 -0.27 17.75
N VAL A 40 -2.07 -1.00 17.49
CA VAL A 40 -3.44 -0.50 17.74
C VAL A 40 -4.09 -1.07 18.99
N GLN A 41 -3.51 -2.08 19.65
CA GLN A 41 -4.10 -2.73 20.84
C GLN A 41 -4.40 -1.77 22.00
N HIS A 42 -3.71 -0.63 22.10
CA HIS A 42 -3.97 0.37 23.14
C HIS A 42 -5.25 1.16 22.91
N ILE A 43 -5.71 1.24 21.66
CA ILE A 43 -6.88 2.02 21.23
C ILE A 43 -8.07 1.08 20.94
N SER A 44 -7.82 -0.23 20.77
CA SER A 44 -8.86 -1.22 20.54
C SER A 44 -9.78 -1.39 21.75
N LYS A 45 -11.10 -1.33 21.51
CA LYS A 45 -12.12 -1.64 22.53
C LYS A 45 -12.33 -3.14 22.72
N GLN A 46 -11.82 -3.97 21.82
CA GLN A 46 -12.01 -5.43 21.84
C GLN A 46 -10.94 -6.15 22.67
N ILE A 47 -9.78 -5.51 22.91
CA ILE A 47 -8.67 -6.10 23.65
C ILE A 47 -8.64 -5.45 25.03
N ALA A 48 -9.06 -6.20 26.05
CA ALA A 48 -8.98 -5.74 27.42
C ALA A 48 -7.51 -5.46 27.81
N PRO A 49 -7.23 -4.47 28.69
CA PRO A 49 -5.85 -4.12 29.08
C PRO A 49 -5.01 -5.33 29.52
N GLU A 50 -5.62 -6.26 30.24
CA GLU A 50 -5.05 -7.50 30.75
C GLU A 50 -4.77 -8.56 29.67
N GLN A 51 -5.42 -8.48 28.51
CA GLN A 51 -5.26 -9.43 27.40
C GLN A 51 -4.32 -8.94 26.31
N ARG A 52 -3.76 -7.73 26.45
CA ARG A 52 -2.80 -7.14 25.52
C ARG A 52 -1.60 -8.04 25.28
N TYR A 53 -1.09 -8.00 24.05
CA TYR A 53 0.07 -8.78 23.63
C TYR A 53 1.34 -8.15 24.17
N LYS A 54 2.20 -8.96 24.79
CA LYS A 54 3.43 -8.51 25.47
C LYS A 54 4.56 -8.19 24.48
N GLY A 55 4.46 -8.69 23.25
CA GLY A 55 5.45 -8.47 22.20
C GLY A 55 5.16 -9.30 20.95
N MET A 56 6.07 -9.28 19.97
CA MET A 56 5.88 -9.97 18.69
C MET A 56 5.74 -11.48 18.86
N VAL A 57 6.64 -12.12 19.63
CA VAL A 57 6.62 -13.58 19.84
C VAL A 57 5.33 -14.02 20.53
N ASP A 58 4.92 -13.30 21.58
CA ASP A 58 3.66 -13.56 22.29
C ASP A 58 2.46 -13.48 21.34
N CYS A 59 2.43 -12.44 20.49
CA CYS A 59 1.38 -12.27 19.48
C CYS A 59 1.36 -13.43 18.47
N PHE A 60 2.52 -13.88 17.96
CA PHE A 60 2.62 -15.01 17.03
C PHE A 60 2.21 -16.36 17.65
N VAL A 61 2.38 -16.54 18.96
CA VAL A 61 1.96 -17.79 19.63
C VAL A 61 0.47 -17.76 19.95
N ARG A 62 -0.06 -16.60 20.34
CA ARG A 62 -1.44 -16.47 20.83
C ARG A 62 -2.48 -16.39 19.71
N ILE A 63 -2.21 -15.68 18.61
CA ILE A 63 -3.15 -15.54 17.48
C ILE A 63 -3.72 -16.90 17.01
N PRO A 64 -2.90 -17.91 16.67
CA PRO A 64 -3.41 -19.17 16.15
C PRO A 64 -4.18 -19.97 17.22
N ARG A 65 -3.89 -19.78 18.50
CA ARG A 65 -4.59 -20.43 19.62
C ARG A 65 -5.95 -19.78 19.91
N GLU A 66 -6.03 -18.45 19.80
CA GLU A 66 -7.23 -17.67 20.11
C GLU A 66 -8.21 -17.60 18.93
N GLN A 67 -7.70 -17.45 17.69
CA GLN A 67 -8.51 -17.13 16.50
C GLN A 67 -8.28 -18.10 15.33
N GLY A 68 -7.35 -19.06 15.46
CA GLY A 68 -6.96 -19.98 14.40
C GLY A 68 -5.86 -19.44 13.48
N VAL A 69 -5.19 -20.35 12.76
CA VAL A 69 -4.03 -20.02 11.89
C VAL A 69 -4.41 -19.07 10.75
N LEU A 70 -5.64 -19.17 10.22
CA LEU A 70 -6.11 -18.29 9.14
C LEU A 70 -6.28 -16.83 9.59
N ALA A 71 -6.30 -16.55 10.89
CA ALA A 71 -6.45 -15.19 11.42
C ALA A 71 -5.29 -14.26 11.03
N TYR A 72 -4.11 -14.80 10.68
CA TYR A 72 -2.98 -14.01 10.17
C TYR A 72 -3.30 -13.26 8.88
N TRP A 73 -4.19 -13.80 8.03
CA TRP A 73 -4.59 -13.20 6.76
C TRP A 73 -5.89 -12.39 6.87
N ARG A 74 -6.42 -12.18 8.08
CA ARG A 74 -7.63 -11.39 8.29
C ARG A 74 -7.38 -9.94 7.87
N GLY A 75 -8.11 -9.49 6.84
CA GLY A 75 -7.95 -8.18 6.21
C GLY A 75 -6.99 -8.15 5.00
N ASN A 76 -6.30 -9.24 4.67
CA ASN A 76 -5.37 -9.29 3.53
C ASN A 76 -6.08 -9.11 2.18
N MET A 77 -7.34 -9.55 2.05
CA MET A 77 -8.12 -9.37 0.82
C MET A 77 -8.26 -7.89 0.45
N ALA A 78 -8.50 -7.01 1.44
CA ALA A 78 -8.54 -5.56 1.21
C ALA A 78 -7.18 -5.04 0.70
N ASN A 79 -6.06 -5.58 1.19
CA ASN A 79 -4.71 -5.18 0.75
C ASN A 79 -4.44 -5.51 -0.71
N VAL A 80 -4.87 -6.70 -1.12
CA VAL A 80 -4.72 -7.18 -2.49
C VAL A 80 -5.62 -6.37 -3.42
N ILE A 81 -6.89 -6.18 -3.06
CA ILE A 81 -7.83 -5.37 -3.86
C ILE A 81 -7.35 -3.94 -4.00
N ARG A 82 -6.82 -3.33 -2.94
CA ARG A 82 -6.32 -1.95 -2.93
C ARG A 82 -5.20 -1.70 -3.96
N TYR A 83 -4.44 -2.73 -4.34
CA TYR A 83 -3.38 -2.58 -5.33
C TYR A 83 -3.91 -2.13 -6.69
N PHE A 84 -5.04 -2.69 -7.14
CA PHE A 84 -5.63 -2.40 -8.45
C PHE A 84 -6.00 -0.92 -8.66
N PRO A 85 -6.81 -0.26 -7.79
CA PRO A 85 -7.12 1.15 -7.94
C PRO A 85 -5.89 2.03 -7.74
N THR A 86 -4.97 1.65 -6.83
CA THR A 86 -3.71 2.40 -6.64
C THR A 86 -2.87 2.42 -7.92
N GLN A 87 -2.77 1.28 -8.62
CA GLN A 87 -2.03 1.21 -9.88
C GLN A 87 -2.75 1.88 -11.04
N ALA A 88 -4.07 1.79 -11.11
CA ALA A 88 -4.85 2.53 -12.09
C ALA A 88 -4.63 4.06 -11.95
N LEU A 89 -4.62 4.57 -10.71
CA LEU A 89 -4.37 5.98 -10.42
C LEU A 89 -2.91 6.38 -10.67
N ASN A 90 -1.95 5.54 -10.27
CA ASN A 90 -0.54 5.76 -10.63
C ASN A 90 -0.38 5.86 -12.15
N PHE A 91 -1.02 4.97 -12.91
CA PHE A 91 -0.94 5.02 -14.37
C PHE A 91 -1.57 6.29 -14.94
N ALA A 92 -2.76 6.67 -14.46
CA ALA A 92 -3.47 7.85 -14.96
C ALA A 92 -2.73 9.17 -14.67
N PHE A 93 -2.09 9.28 -13.51
CA PHE A 93 -1.65 10.58 -13.01
C PHE A 93 -0.14 10.73 -12.83
N LYS A 94 0.63 9.66 -12.66
CA LYS A 94 2.07 9.76 -12.34
C LYS A 94 2.86 10.45 -13.43
N ASP A 95 2.62 10.11 -14.69
CA ASP A 95 3.35 10.72 -15.81
C ASP A 95 2.90 12.16 -16.06
N LYS A 96 1.61 12.45 -15.86
CA LYS A 96 1.08 13.83 -15.92
C LYS A 96 1.70 14.70 -14.83
N TYR A 97 1.75 14.24 -13.59
CA TYR A 97 2.38 15.00 -12.50
C TYR A 97 3.88 15.14 -12.70
N LYS A 98 4.58 14.10 -13.15
CA LYS A 98 6.00 14.22 -13.48
C LYS A 98 6.25 15.23 -14.60
N GLN A 99 5.42 15.24 -15.64
CA GLN A 99 5.57 16.19 -16.74
C GLN A 99 5.29 17.63 -16.29
N VAL A 100 4.28 17.84 -15.44
CA VAL A 100 3.92 19.17 -14.91
C VAL A 100 4.99 19.72 -13.96
N PHE A 101 5.54 18.88 -13.08
CA PHE A 101 6.46 19.33 -12.01
C PHE A 101 7.95 19.15 -12.33
N LEU A 102 8.31 18.26 -13.26
CA LEU A 102 9.69 17.96 -13.64
C LEU A 102 9.96 18.21 -15.14
N GLY A 103 8.97 18.67 -15.90
CA GLY A 103 9.14 19.04 -17.31
C GLY A 103 10.17 20.16 -17.45
N GLY A 104 11.29 19.88 -18.10
CA GLY A 104 12.37 20.84 -18.35
C GLY A 104 13.34 21.06 -17.20
N VAL A 105 13.29 20.25 -16.13
CA VAL A 105 14.23 20.34 -15.00
C VAL A 105 15.35 19.32 -15.17
N ASP A 106 16.57 19.80 -15.41
CA ASP A 106 17.75 18.96 -15.51
C ASP A 106 18.26 18.49 -14.14
N LYS A 107 18.39 17.17 -14.00
CA LYS A 107 18.75 16.51 -12.72
C LYS A 107 20.16 16.87 -12.24
N HIS A 108 21.08 17.14 -13.17
CA HIS A 108 22.50 17.36 -12.87
C HIS A 108 22.86 18.82 -12.61
N THR A 109 22.13 19.79 -13.18
CA THR A 109 22.40 21.22 -13.01
C THR A 109 21.48 21.88 -11.98
N GLN A 110 20.30 21.31 -11.68
CA GLN A 110 19.29 21.94 -10.80
C GLN A 110 18.75 20.98 -9.72
N PHE A 111 19.64 20.46 -8.86
CA PHE A 111 19.30 19.49 -7.80
C PHE A 111 18.11 19.93 -6.93
N TRP A 112 18.13 21.16 -6.38
CA TRP A 112 17.06 21.63 -5.49
C TRP A 112 15.70 21.77 -6.19
N ARG A 113 15.71 22.19 -7.46
CA ARG A 113 14.49 22.34 -8.27
C ARG A 113 13.92 20.97 -8.65
N TYR A 114 14.79 20.01 -8.95
CA TYR A 114 14.43 18.61 -9.16
C TYR A 114 13.91 17.94 -7.88
N PHE A 115 14.52 18.23 -6.73
CA PHE A 115 14.09 17.70 -5.44
C PHE A 115 12.70 18.20 -5.07
N VAL A 116 12.48 19.52 -5.12
CA VAL A 116 11.16 20.12 -4.84
C VAL A 116 10.11 19.65 -5.85
N GLY A 117 10.46 19.56 -7.14
CA GLY A 117 9.56 19.05 -8.18
C GLY A 117 9.15 17.60 -7.95
N ASN A 118 10.07 16.73 -7.51
CA ASN A 118 9.73 15.33 -7.17
C ASN A 118 8.86 15.25 -5.92
N LEU A 119 9.13 16.07 -4.92
CA LEU A 119 8.36 16.09 -3.68
C LEU A 119 6.93 16.59 -3.93
N ALA A 120 6.78 17.66 -4.71
CA ALA A 120 5.48 18.18 -5.14
C ALA A 120 4.71 17.16 -6.01
N SER A 121 5.39 16.56 -6.99
CA SER A 121 4.80 15.52 -7.84
C SER A 121 4.34 14.30 -7.03
N GLY A 122 5.16 13.85 -6.07
CA GLY A 122 4.83 12.72 -5.20
C GLY A 122 3.70 13.04 -4.24
N GLY A 123 3.71 14.23 -3.63
CA GLY A 123 2.67 14.70 -2.72
C GLY A 123 1.31 14.83 -3.41
N MET A 124 1.26 15.43 -4.60
CA MET A 124 0.00 15.59 -5.34
C MET A 124 -0.53 14.27 -5.91
N ALA A 125 0.34 13.39 -6.40
CA ALA A 125 -0.04 12.05 -6.79
C ALA A 125 -0.59 11.25 -5.59
N GLY A 126 0.05 11.36 -4.43
CA GLY A 126 -0.40 10.74 -3.18
C GLY A 126 -1.76 11.25 -2.73
N ALA A 127 -1.96 12.57 -2.68
CA ALA A 127 -3.21 13.20 -2.30
C ALA A 127 -4.38 12.78 -3.21
N THR A 128 -4.15 12.77 -4.52
CA THR A 128 -5.17 12.36 -5.51
C THR A 128 -5.50 10.88 -5.36
N SER A 129 -4.50 10.03 -5.13
CA SER A 129 -4.74 8.60 -4.88
C SER A 129 -5.56 8.37 -3.61
N LEU A 130 -5.24 9.10 -2.53
CA LEU A 130 -5.97 9.04 -1.27
C LEU A 130 -7.44 9.44 -1.43
N CYS A 131 -7.79 10.43 -2.26
CA CYS A 131 -9.20 10.79 -2.49
C CYS A 131 -10.08 9.60 -2.94
N PHE A 132 -9.52 8.64 -3.68
CA PHE A 132 -10.26 7.47 -4.15
C PHE A 132 -10.05 6.23 -3.28
N VAL A 133 -8.84 6.04 -2.74
CA VAL A 133 -8.45 4.80 -2.05
C VAL A 133 -8.67 4.87 -0.54
N TYR A 134 -8.86 6.06 0.04
CA TYR A 134 -9.04 6.23 1.49
C TYR A 134 -10.18 5.39 2.10
N PRO A 135 -11.36 5.22 1.45
CA PRO A 135 -12.39 4.33 1.96
C PRO A 135 -11.93 2.87 2.11
N LEU A 136 -11.09 2.38 1.19
CA LEU A 136 -10.51 1.03 1.25
C LEU A 136 -9.46 0.92 2.37
N ASP A 137 -8.64 1.94 2.57
CA ASP A 137 -7.69 1.99 3.68
C ASP A 137 -8.42 2.00 5.03
N PHE A 138 -9.53 2.73 5.15
CA PHE A 138 -10.36 2.73 6.37
C PHE A 138 -10.95 1.35 6.68
N ALA A 139 -11.50 0.66 5.66
CA ALA A 139 -12.07 -0.68 5.81
C ALA A 139 -11.02 -1.74 6.20
N ARG A 140 -9.75 -1.54 5.83
CA ARG A 140 -8.63 -2.40 6.24
C ARG A 140 -8.26 -2.22 7.72
N THR A 141 -8.36 -0.98 8.22
CA THR A 141 -7.90 -0.63 9.58
C THR A 141 -8.94 -0.93 10.67
N ARG A 142 -10.23 -0.99 10.32
CA ARG A 142 -11.32 -1.35 11.24
C ARG A 142 -11.55 -2.86 11.33
#